data_AF-A0AAV5HC72-F1
#
_entry.id   AF-A0AAV5HC72-F1
#
_cell.length_a   1.000
_cell.length_b   1.000
_cell.length_c   1.000
_cell.angle_alpha   90.00
_cell.angle_beta   90.00
_cell.angle_gamma   90.00
#
_symmetry.space_group_name_H-M   'P 1'
#
loop_
_entity.id
_entity.type
_entity.pdbx_description
1 polymer ?
#
loop_
_entity_poly.entity_id
_entity_poly.type
_entity_poly.pdbx_seq_one_letter_code
_entity_poly.pdbx_strand_id
1 'polypeptide(L)'
;MSRCHSQSLTEWIIKSEGFLKTKDAAVLSNQSLCWARLNEGGLALEIAQLCSLMWPEWPKAYCRQGAALMLLKDYGKAVDAFYKAWKMSLDNKDILNMLLECPPDLNAHFVKSMMKWDGM
;
A
#
# COMPACT_ATOMS: atom_id res chain seq x y z
N MET A 1 13.15 -28.21 -2.21
CA MET A 1 14.21 -27.39 -1.56
C MET A 1 14.69 -26.32 -2.53
N SER A 2 14.01 -25.17 -2.68
CA SER A 2 14.41 -24.16 -3.70
C SER A 2 13.96 -22.72 -3.38
N ARG A 3 13.99 -22.26 -2.12
CA ARG A 3 13.67 -20.85 -1.75
C ARG A 3 14.83 -20.05 -1.14
N CYS A 4 16.02 -20.63 -0.98
CA CYS A 4 17.05 -20.04 -0.12
C CYS A 4 17.91 -18.95 -0.80
N HIS A 5 18.13 -18.99 -2.11
CA HIS A 5 19.07 -18.04 -2.74
C HIS A 5 18.47 -16.66 -3.03
N SER A 6 17.18 -16.54 -3.36
CA SER A 6 16.55 -15.24 -3.59
C SER A 6 16.38 -14.42 -2.31
N GLN A 7 15.96 -15.07 -1.21
CA GLN A 7 15.76 -14.40 0.09
C GLN A 7 17.07 -13.80 0.64
N SER A 8 18.19 -14.51 0.49
CA SER A 8 19.49 -13.99 0.93
C SER A 8 19.93 -12.73 0.17
N LEU A 9 19.59 -12.64 -1.12
CA LEU A 9 19.95 -11.49 -1.96
C LEU A 9 19.06 -10.29 -1.65
N THR A 10 17.75 -10.51 -1.46
CA THR A 10 16.80 -9.45 -1.13
C THR A 10 17.04 -8.91 0.27
N GLU A 11 17.31 -9.78 1.26
CA GLU A 11 17.75 -9.38 2.61
C GLU A 11 19.06 -8.60 2.58
N TRP A 12 20.05 -9.03 1.79
CA TRP A 12 21.31 -8.30 1.67
C TRP A 12 21.15 -6.93 0.98
N ILE A 13 20.30 -6.82 -0.04
CA ILE A 13 19.95 -5.55 -0.70
C ILE A 13 19.25 -4.60 0.28
N ILE A 14 18.32 -5.11 1.09
CA ILE A 14 17.61 -4.31 2.10
C ILE A 14 18.55 -3.88 3.22
N LYS A 15 19.43 -4.80 3.68
CA LYS A 15 20.38 -4.57 4.77
C LYS A 15 21.59 -3.74 4.31
N SER A 16 21.87 -3.69 3.02
CA SER A 16 22.81 -2.74 2.44
C SER A 16 22.22 -1.33 2.51
N GLU A 17 22.75 -0.51 3.40
CA GLU A 17 22.30 0.85 3.78
C GLU A 17 22.18 1.86 2.61
N GLY A 18 22.43 1.44 1.36
CA GLY A 18 22.33 2.25 0.16
C GLY A 18 20.91 2.36 -0.42
N PHE A 19 20.06 1.34 -0.29
CA PHE A 19 18.74 1.33 -0.95
C PHE A 19 17.69 2.16 -0.20
N LEU A 20 17.77 2.18 1.13
CA LEU A 20 16.91 2.97 2.02
C LEU A 20 17.34 4.44 2.17
N LYS A 21 18.44 4.84 1.52
CA LYS A 21 19.04 6.17 1.73
C LYS A 21 18.33 7.30 0.99
N THR A 22 17.35 6.97 0.14
CA THR A 22 16.56 7.97 -0.59
C THR A 22 15.39 8.42 0.29
N LYS A 23 15.34 9.71 0.63
CA LYS A 23 14.19 10.32 1.34
C LYS A 23 13.04 10.65 0.40
N ASP A 24 13.19 10.33 -0.88
CA ASP A 24 12.23 10.65 -1.92
C ASP A 24 11.05 9.69 -1.86
N ALA A 25 9.89 10.24 -1.52
CA ALA A 25 8.59 9.58 -1.57
C ALA A 25 8.42 8.73 -2.85
N ALA A 26 8.69 9.31 -4.03
CA ALA A 26 8.58 8.64 -5.32
C ALA A 26 9.38 7.32 -5.40
N VAL A 27 10.61 7.32 -4.89
CA VAL A 27 11.50 6.15 -4.92
C VAL A 27 10.97 5.05 -4.00
N LEU A 28 10.60 5.39 -2.76
CA LEU A 28 10.04 4.43 -1.80
C LEU A 28 8.72 3.82 -2.30
N SER A 29 7.83 4.62 -2.91
CA SER A 29 6.60 4.10 -3.53
C SER A 29 6.90 3.14 -4.69
N ASN A 30 7.84 3.49 -5.56
CA ASN A 30 8.22 2.63 -6.69
C ASN A 30 8.88 1.34 -6.20
N GLN A 31 9.68 1.42 -5.15
CA GLN A 31 10.29 0.27 -4.49
C GLN A 31 9.23 -0.68 -3.90
N SER A 32 8.24 -0.16 -3.17
CA SER A 32 7.12 -0.96 -2.68
C SER A 32 6.37 -1.64 -3.83
N LEU A 33 6.14 -0.92 -4.94
CA LEU A 33 5.52 -1.50 -6.14
C LEU A 33 6.37 -2.62 -6.77
N CYS A 34 7.69 -2.47 -6.83
CA CYS A 34 8.59 -3.51 -7.32
C CYS A 34 8.49 -4.78 -6.47
N TRP A 35 8.51 -4.65 -5.14
CA TRP A 35 8.33 -5.79 -4.24
C TRP A 35 6.95 -6.44 -4.37
N ALA A 36 5.90 -5.63 -4.52
CA ALA A 36 4.56 -6.13 -4.79
C ALA A 36 4.48 -6.94 -6.09
N ARG A 37 5.16 -6.48 -7.16
CA ARG A 37 5.26 -7.20 -8.45
C ARG A 37 6.08 -8.49 -8.35
N LEU A 38 7.05 -8.54 -7.44
CA LEU A 38 7.78 -9.76 -7.10
C LEU A 38 6.98 -10.72 -6.21
N ASN A 39 5.72 -10.40 -5.90
CA ASN A 39 4.85 -11.15 -5.00
C ASN A 39 5.39 -11.26 -3.56
N GLU A 40 6.29 -10.36 -3.19
CA GLU A 40 6.86 -10.24 -1.83
C GLU A 40 6.07 -9.19 -1.04
N GLY A 41 4.83 -9.53 -0.69
CA GLY A 41 3.89 -8.62 -0.02
C GLY A 41 4.39 -8.06 1.33
N GLY A 42 5.19 -8.85 2.07
CA GLY A 42 5.74 -8.42 3.35
C GLY A 42 6.74 -7.26 3.21
N LEU A 43 7.67 -7.39 2.27
CA LEU A 43 8.64 -6.34 1.94
C LEU A 43 7.95 -5.12 1.33
N ALA A 44 6.96 -5.34 0.45
CA ALA A 44 6.16 -4.25 -0.12
C ALA A 44 5.47 -3.43 0.97
N LEU A 45 4.96 -4.09 2.02
CA LEU A 45 4.31 -3.45 3.16
C LEU A 45 5.30 -2.65 4.01
N GLU A 46 6.46 -3.22 4.34
CA GLU A 46 7.48 -2.55 5.14
C GLU A 46 7.95 -1.24 4.49
N ILE A 47 8.22 -1.27 3.19
CA ILE A 47 8.61 -0.07 2.44
C ILE A 47 7.46 0.94 2.35
N ALA A 48 6.22 0.47 2.17
CA ALA A 48 5.05 1.36 2.14
C ALA A 48 4.77 2.01 3.51
N GLN A 49 5.03 1.29 4.61
CA GLN A 49 4.95 1.81 5.98
C GLN A 49 6.02 2.87 6.24
N LEU A 50 7.27 2.58 5.88
CA LEU A 50 8.35 3.56 5.95
C LEU A 50 8.02 4.82 5.14
N CYS A 51 7.49 4.64 3.93
CA CYS A 51 7.07 5.75 3.08
C CYS A 51 6.01 6.63 3.75
N SER A 52 4.99 6.02 4.40
CA SER A 52 3.97 6.78 5.13
C SER A 52 4.48 7.45 6.40
N LEU A 53 5.51 6.89 7.04
CA LEU A 53 6.14 7.49 8.23
C LEU A 53 6.93 8.73 7.84
N MET A 54 7.64 8.67 6.71
CA MET A 54 8.42 9.77 6.18
C MET A 54 7.54 10.86 5.55
N TRP A 55 6.45 10.44 4.89
CA TRP A 55 5.53 11.32 4.16
C TRP A 55 4.08 11.03 4.55
N PRO A 56 3.66 11.44 5.76
CA PRO A 56 2.34 11.15 6.28
C PRO A 56 1.23 11.80 5.46
N GLU A 57 1.53 12.89 4.75
CA GLU A 57 0.62 13.65 3.89
C GLU A 57 0.49 13.08 2.47
N TRP A 58 1.13 11.95 2.16
CA TRP A 58 1.17 11.42 0.80
C TRP A 58 0.20 10.25 0.59
N PRO A 59 -0.96 10.46 -0.08
CA PRO A 59 -2.01 9.44 -0.20
C PRO A 59 -1.55 8.17 -0.92
N LYS A 60 -0.64 8.31 -1.89
CA LYS A 60 -0.09 7.19 -2.66
C LYS A 60 0.67 6.20 -1.79
N ALA A 61 1.29 6.63 -0.68
CA ALA A 61 1.97 5.73 0.25
C ALA A 61 0.97 4.75 0.89
N TYR A 62 -0.19 5.24 1.31
CA TYR A 62 -1.27 4.41 1.87
C TYR A 62 -1.92 3.52 0.81
N CYS A 63 -2.03 3.95 -0.45
CA CYS A 63 -2.43 3.07 -1.55
C CYS A 63 -1.47 1.89 -1.73
N ARG A 64 -0.16 2.14 -1.62
CA ARG A 64 0.85 1.05 -1.68
C ARG A 64 0.74 0.10 -0.50
N GLN A 65 0.43 0.60 0.70
CA GLN A 65 0.14 -0.24 1.86
C GLN A 65 -1.08 -1.12 1.61
N GLY A 66 -2.19 -0.54 1.13
CA GLY A 66 -3.39 -1.29 0.80
C GLY A 66 -3.11 -2.38 -0.23
N ALA A 67 -2.39 -2.07 -1.31
CA ALA A 67 -2.01 -3.05 -2.32
C ALA A 67 -1.11 -4.19 -1.76
N ALA A 68 -0.16 -3.87 -0.87
CA ALA A 68 0.66 -4.88 -0.21
C ALA A 68 -0.18 -5.77 0.73
N LEU A 69 -1.13 -5.20 1.45
CA LEU A 69 -2.04 -5.93 2.33
C LEU A 69 -3.02 -6.83 1.55
N MET A 70 -3.48 -6.38 0.38
CA MET A 70 -4.26 -7.21 -0.56
C MET A 70 -3.46 -8.45 -1.00
N LEU A 71 -2.17 -8.30 -1.31
CA LEU A 71 -1.29 -9.43 -1.63
C LEU A 71 -1.09 -10.38 -0.45
N LEU A 72 -1.01 -9.84 0.77
CA LEU A 72 -0.94 -10.60 2.01
C LEU A 72 -2.30 -11.19 2.45
N LYS A 73 -3.38 -10.90 1.71
CA LYS A 73 -4.76 -11.29 2.04
C LYS A 73 -5.27 -10.74 3.37
N ASP A 74 -4.66 -9.67 3.88
CA ASP A 74 -5.14 -8.93 5.05
C ASP A 74 -6.10 -7.82 4.58
N TYR A 75 -7.28 -8.25 4.12
CA TYR A 75 -8.26 -7.38 3.49
C TYR A 75 -8.81 -6.30 4.43
N GLY A 76 -8.90 -6.59 5.74
CA GLY A 76 -9.38 -5.63 6.73
C GLY A 76 -8.48 -4.40 6.80
N LYS A 77 -7.17 -4.63 7.01
CA LYS A 77 -6.21 -3.53 7.03
C LYS A 77 -6.03 -2.86 5.67
N ALA A 78 -6.21 -3.62 4.58
CA ALA A 78 -6.13 -3.06 3.23
C ALA A 78 -7.20 -1.98 3.01
N VAL A 79 -8.45 -2.29 3.39
CA VAL A 79 -9.57 -1.35 3.32
C VAL A 79 -9.32 -0.11 4.17
N ASP A 80 -8.80 -0.27 5.39
CA ASP A 80 -8.46 0.87 6.27
C ASP A 80 -7.38 1.77 5.64
N ALA A 81 -6.35 1.18 5.03
CA ALA A 81 -5.29 1.91 4.36
C ALA A 81 -5.81 2.69 3.14
N PHE A 82 -6.65 2.06 2.30
CA PHE A 82 -7.27 2.74 1.16
C PHE A 82 -8.24 3.84 1.59
N TYR A 83 -9.02 3.61 2.65
CA TYR A 83 -9.92 4.63 3.20
C TYR A 83 -9.14 5.84 3.73
N LYS A 84 -8.02 5.61 4.43
CA LYS A 84 -7.12 6.69 4.87
C LYS A 84 -6.56 7.46 3.68
N ALA A 85 -6.12 6.76 2.63
CA ALA A 85 -5.64 7.39 1.40
C ALA A 85 -6.72 8.27 0.75
N TRP A 86 -7.95 7.77 0.66
CA TRP A 86 -9.08 8.49 0.08
C TRP A 86 -9.45 9.74 0.89
N LYS A 87 -9.47 9.65 2.23
CA LYS A 87 -9.77 10.79 3.10
C LYS A 87 -8.78 11.95 2.90
N MET A 88 -7.56 11.65 2.49
CA MET A 88 -6.50 12.62 2.25
C MET A 88 -6.53 13.19 0.83
N SER A 89 -6.80 12.37 -0.19
CA SER A 89 -7.09 12.84 -1.55
C SER A 89 -8.56 12.64 -1.86
N LEU A 90 -9.37 13.51 -1.26
CA LEU A 90 -10.77 13.67 -1.64
C LEU A 90 -10.80 13.86 -3.17
N ASP A 91 -11.54 13.01 -3.87
CA ASP A 91 -11.71 12.99 -5.34
C ASP A 91 -10.68 12.18 -6.18
N ASN A 92 -9.81 11.36 -5.57
CA ASN A 92 -9.00 10.44 -6.38
C ASN A 92 -9.77 9.16 -6.75
N LYS A 93 -10.28 9.11 -7.99
CA LYS A 93 -11.01 7.97 -8.57
C LYS A 93 -10.20 6.66 -8.57
N ASP A 94 -8.88 6.72 -8.66
CA ASP A 94 -8.05 5.52 -8.65
C ASP A 94 -8.11 4.81 -7.30
N ILE A 95 -8.15 5.58 -6.20
CA ILE A 95 -8.23 5.03 -4.84
C ILE A 95 -9.61 4.43 -4.58
N LEU A 96 -10.65 5.06 -5.12
CA LEU A 96 -12.01 4.51 -5.07
C LEU A 96 -12.06 3.15 -5.78
N ASN A 97 -11.48 3.04 -6.98
CA ASN A 97 -11.44 1.76 -7.69
C ASN A 97 -10.69 0.68 -6.88
N MET A 98 -9.55 1.02 -6.28
CA MET A 98 -8.81 0.09 -5.40
C MET A 98 -9.64 -0.35 -4.18
N LEU A 99 -10.45 0.55 -3.62
CA LEU A 99 -11.34 0.22 -2.50
C LEU A 99 -12.47 -0.72 -2.94
N LEU A 100 -13.01 -0.53 -4.16
CA LEU A 100 -14.06 -1.38 -4.73
C LEU A 100 -13.55 -2.78 -5.12
N GLU A 101 -12.25 -2.93 -5.40
CA GLU A 101 -11.61 -4.23 -5.60
C GLU A 101 -11.52 -5.06 -4.29
N CYS A 102 -11.60 -4.41 -3.13
CA CYS A 102 -11.63 -5.11 -1.84
C CYS A 102 -12.98 -5.83 -1.65
N PRO A 103 -13.02 -6.92 -0.87
CA PRO A 103 -14.26 -7.64 -0.60
C PRO A 103 -15.38 -6.71 -0.09
N PRO A 104 -16.60 -6.81 -0.68
CA PRO A 104 -17.69 -5.88 -0.40
C PRO A 104 -18.13 -5.88 1.07
N ASP A 105 -18.01 -7.03 1.75
CA ASP A 105 -18.36 -7.18 3.18
C ASP A 105 -17.53 -6.26 4.09
N LEU A 106 -16.30 -5.94 3.68
CA LEU A 106 -15.36 -5.12 4.46
C LEU A 106 -15.37 -3.65 4.05
N ASN A 107 -15.65 -3.34 2.78
CA ASN A 107 -15.67 -1.97 2.29
C ASN A 107 -17.06 -1.29 2.40
N ALA A 108 -18.16 -2.05 2.59
CA ALA A 108 -19.53 -1.53 2.54
C ALA A 108 -19.79 -0.37 3.51
N HIS A 109 -19.24 -0.43 4.73
CA HIS A 109 -19.36 0.64 5.71
C HIS A 109 -18.69 1.95 5.23
N PHE A 110 -17.51 1.82 4.62
CA PHE A 110 -16.73 2.95 4.11
C PHE A 110 -17.34 3.52 2.82
N VAL A 111 -17.75 2.66 1.88
CA VAL A 111 -18.41 3.06 0.64
C VAL A 111 -19.75 3.75 0.93
N LYS A 112 -20.55 3.25 1.88
CA LYS A 112 -21.78 3.93 2.31
C LYS A 112 -21.50 5.30 2.94
N SER A 113 -20.39 5.44 3.67
CA SER A 113 -19.96 6.73 4.21
C SER A 113 -19.46 7.69 3.11
N MET A 114 -18.90 7.13 2.04
CA MET A 114 -18.36 7.85 0.88
C MET A 114 -19.44 8.33 -0.09
N MET A 115 -20.44 7.49 -0.39
CA MET A 115 -21.54 7.77 -1.32
C MET A 115 -22.74 8.49 -0.67
N LYS A 116 -22.61 8.97 0.57
CA LYS A 116 -23.62 9.83 1.24
C LYS A 116 -23.67 11.26 0.68
N TRP A 117 -23.38 11.43 -0.60
CA TRP A 117 -23.44 12.67 -1.37
C TRP A 117 -24.12 12.38 -2.72
N ASP A 118 -25.41 12.04 -2.67
CA ASP A 118 -26.33 12.27 -3.80
C ASP A 118 -27.76 12.43 -3.27
N GLY A 119 -27.95 13.56 -2.57
CA GLY A 119 -29.20 13.92 -1.90
C GLY A 119 -29.39 15.43 -1.78
N MET A 120 -28.89 16.20 -2.74
CA MET A 120 -29.24 17.61 -3.02
C MET A 120 -29.19 17.87 -4.52
#